data_AF-A0A417D4C3-F1
#
_entry.id   AF-A0A417D4C3-F1
#
_cell.length_a   1.000
_cell.length_b   1.000
_cell.length_c   1.000
_cell.angle_alpha   90.00
_cell.angle_beta   90.00
_cell.angle_gamma   90.00
#
_symmetry.space_group_name_H-M   'P 1'
#
loop_
_entity.id
_entity.type
_entity.pdbx_description
1 polymer ?
#
loop_
_entity_poly.entity_id
_entity_poly.type
_entity_poly.pdbx_seq_one_letter_code
_entity_poly.pdbx_strand_id
1 'polypeptide(L)'
;MIFKRILINNFGGLREKDIELTSGVNVLYGLKETEMNIVFIFVKSMFFGVPEEMQEKNGIYEKAGTEASREKYGGTIWFQHNGKDYRLTRETGAGIHNCELFCEDTREILNGENGALERILGGFSENLFDNTVMVESLSGSSSREMAKELQNKLAVLSKSGDGLVDLGRTEQMLKMWRKGYLTQKERGRKAVQREQEKLSEKLESLQNDLDGLGTRRGRWFRRRQKSIRQQGKKKPL
;
A
#
# COMPACT_ATOMS: atom_id res chain seq x y z
N MET A 1 12.74 1.97 24.48
CA MET A 1 11.52 2.27 25.24
C MET A 1 11.30 1.14 26.24
N ILE A 2 10.91 1.43 27.48
CA ILE A 2 10.80 0.44 28.56
C ILE A 2 9.47 0.66 29.29
N PHE A 3 8.58 -0.33 29.31
CA PHE A 3 7.33 -0.25 30.07
C PHE A 3 7.57 -0.45 31.57
N LYS A 4 6.91 0.35 32.40
CA LYS A 4 6.98 0.27 33.88
C LYS A 4 5.67 -0.20 34.49
N ARG A 5 4.54 0.27 33.96
CA ARG A 5 3.21 -0.06 34.48
C ARG A 5 2.16 0.08 33.40
N ILE A 6 1.16 -0.78 33.42
CA ILE A 6 0.02 -0.78 32.50
C ILE A 6 -1.25 -0.87 33.36
N LEU A 7 -2.10 0.14 33.26
CA LEU A 7 -3.43 0.17 33.85
C LEU A 7 -4.48 0.07 32.75
N ILE A 8 -5.34 -0.94 32.83
CA ILE A 8 -6.38 -1.23 31.85
C ILE A 8 -7.74 -1.08 32.51
N ASN A 9 -8.60 -0.23 31.94
CA ASN A 9 -9.95 0.04 32.40
C ASN A 9 -10.95 -0.28 31.28
N ASN A 10 -11.87 -1.21 31.57
CA ASN A 10 -13.01 -1.57 30.71
C ASN A 10 -12.66 -1.90 29.24
N PHE A 11 -11.55 -2.59 28.99
CA PHE A 11 -11.05 -2.86 27.64
C PHE A 11 -11.07 -4.35 27.32
N GLY A 12 -11.79 -4.78 26.26
CA GLY A 12 -11.82 -6.19 25.86
C GLY A 12 -12.39 -7.15 26.90
N GLY A 13 -13.18 -6.67 27.86
CA GLY A 13 -13.64 -7.45 29.01
C GLY A 13 -12.68 -7.46 30.21
N LEU A 14 -11.47 -6.90 30.08
CA LEU A 14 -10.60 -6.63 31.23
C LEU A 14 -11.10 -5.39 31.98
N ARG A 15 -11.24 -5.52 33.30
CA ARG A 15 -11.64 -4.43 34.20
C ARG A 15 -10.58 -4.22 35.26
N GLU A 16 -10.20 -2.95 35.44
CA GLU A 16 -9.29 -2.46 36.48
C GLU A 16 -8.03 -3.35 36.65
N LYS A 17 -7.39 -3.70 35.53
CA LYS A 17 -6.18 -4.51 35.56
C LYS A 17 -4.96 -3.63 35.68
N ASP A 18 -4.22 -3.85 36.75
CA ASP A 18 -2.98 -3.16 37.05
C ASP A 18 -1.81 -4.14 36.92
N ILE A 19 -0.88 -3.84 36.01
CA ILE A 19 0.26 -4.68 35.68
C ILE A 19 1.51 -3.85 35.89
N GLU A 20 2.27 -4.16 36.94
CA GLU A 20 3.58 -3.59 37.18
C GLU A 20 4.66 -4.43 36.48
N LEU A 21 5.59 -3.74 35.83
CA LEU A 21 6.66 -4.34 35.06
C LEU A 21 8.01 -3.91 35.63
N THR A 22 8.90 -4.88 35.75
CA THR A 22 10.27 -4.69 36.20
C THR A 22 11.24 -4.76 35.02
N SER A 23 12.49 -4.34 35.25
CA SER A 23 13.53 -4.54 34.26
C SER A 23 13.84 -6.03 34.10
N GLY A 24 14.02 -6.49 32.86
CA GLY A 24 14.30 -7.88 32.54
C GLY A 24 13.07 -8.64 32.05
N VAL A 25 12.92 -9.89 32.50
CA VAL A 25 11.85 -10.79 32.04
C VAL A 25 10.68 -10.74 33.01
N ASN A 26 9.52 -10.32 32.50
CA ASN A 26 8.27 -10.32 33.26
C ASN A 26 7.39 -11.47 32.76
N VAL A 27 6.84 -12.27 33.68
CA VAL A 27 5.94 -13.38 33.35
C VAL A 27 4.55 -13.05 33.89
N LEU A 28 3.59 -12.86 32.99
CA LEU A 28 2.18 -12.69 33.34
C LEU A 28 1.54 -14.07 33.45
N TYR A 29 1.04 -14.40 34.64
CA TYR A 29 0.35 -15.67 34.92
C TYR A 29 -1.05 -15.43 35.47
N GLY A 30 -1.92 -16.44 35.35
CA GLY A 30 -3.30 -16.36 35.83
C GLY A 30 -4.29 -15.65 34.89
N LEU A 31 -3.83 -15.24 33.70
CA LEU A 31 -4.69 -14.78 32.60
C LEU A 31 -4.94 -15.93 31.63
N LYS A 32 -6.17 -16.04 31.11
CA LYS A 32 -6.47 -16.93 29.98
C LYS A 32 -5.77 -16.42 28.72
N GLU A 33 -5.55 -17.30 27.74
CA GLU A 33 -4.93 -16.92 26.46
C GLU A 33 -5.67 -15.77 25.77
N THR A 34 -7.01 -15.78 25.83
CA THR A 34 -7.86 -14.70 25.32
C THR A 34 -7.59 -13.37 26.01
N GLU A 35 -7.45 -13.38 27.35
CA GLU A 35 -7.19 -12.18 28.16
C GLU A 35 -5.77 -11.66 27.93
N MET A 36 -4.79 -12.56 27.77
CA MET A 36 -3.42 -12.19 27.45
C MET A 36 -3.32 -11.51 26.08
N ASN A 37 -4.04 -12.03 25.08
CA ASN A 37 -4.17 -11.37 23.77
C ASN A 37 -4.81 -9.98 23.88
N ILE A 38 -5.80 -9.80 24.77
CA ILE A 38 -6.42 -8.49 25.01
C ILE A 38 -5.41 -7.50 25.60
N VAL A 39 -4.52 -7.91 26.52
CA VAL A 39 -3.45 -7.03 27.04
C VAL A 39 -2.55 -6.54 25.90
N PHE A 40 -2.20 -7.42 24.97
CA PHE A 40 -1.39 -7.05 23.83
C PHE A 40 -2.11 -6.07 22.89
N ILE A 41 -3.38 -6.34 22.56
CA ILE A 41 -4.23 -5.44 21.77
C ILE A 41 -4.36 -4.08 22.47
N PHE A 42 -4.50 -4.08 23.80
CA PHE A 42 -4.55 -2.85 24.60
C PHE A 42 -3.29 -2.00 24.40
N VAL A 43 -2.10 -2.58 24.61
CA VAL A 43 -0.84 -1.85 24.45
C VAL A 43 -0.74 -1.27 23.03
N LYS A 44 -1.07 -2.06 22.01
CA LYS A 44 -1.10 -1.59 20.63
C LYS A 44 -2.05 -0.41 20.43
N SER A 45 -3.28 -0.52 20.93
CA SER A 45 -4.29 0.53 20.81
C SER A 45 -3.95 1.81 21.57
N MET A 46 -3.18 1.72 22.66
CA MET A 46 -2.67 2.90 23.35
C MET A 46 -1.73 3.72 22.44
N PHE A 47 -0.81 3.07 21.74
CA PHE A 47 0.19 3.76 20.90
C PHE A 47 -0.33 4.20 19.54
N PHE A 48 -1.15 3.39 18.88
CA PHE A 48 -1.54 3.62 17.48
C PHE A 48 -3.02 3.97 17.30
N GLY A 49 -3.79 3.99 18.39
CA GLY A 49 -5.24 4.16 18.34
C GLY A 49 -5.97 2.83 18.11
N VAL A 50 -7.30 2.88 18.19
CA VAL A 50 -8.15 1.71 18.00
C VAL A 50 -8.55 1.62 16.53
N PRO A 51 -8.16 0.57 15.78
CA PRO A 51 -8.59 0.41 14.38
C PRO A 51 -10.11 0.23 14.29
N GLU A 52 -10.77 0.93 13.36
CA GLU A 52 -12.23 0.86 13.16
C GLU A 52 -12.72 -0.58 12.92
N GLU A 53 -11.94 -1.40 12.20
CA GLU A 53 -12.28 -2.80 11.91
C GLU A 53 -12.38 -3.68 13.16
N MET A 54 -11.62 -3.37 14.23
CA MET A 54 -11.68 -4.10 15.49
C MET A 54 -12.91 -3.73 16.34
N GLN A 55 -13.49 -2.55 16.12
CA GLN A 55 -14.71 -2.11 16.81
C GLN A 55 -15.94 -2.93 16.38
N GLU A 56 -15.99 -3.36 15.11
CA GLU A 56 -17.16 -4.05 14.55
C GLU A 56 -17.09 -5.58 14.59
N LYS A 57 -15.93 -6.20 14.35
CA LYS A 57 -15.85 -7.65 14.08
C LYS A 57 -15.74 -8.55 15.32
N ASN A 58 -15.08 -8.10 16.38
CA ASN A 58 -14.68 -9.01 17.47
C ASN A 58 -15.46 -8.82 18.77
N GLY A 59 -16.33 -7.81 18.89
CA GLY A 59 -17.03 -7.50 20.15
C GLY A 59 -16.09 -7.19 21.33
N ILE A 60 -14.80 -6.99 21.06
CA ILE A 60 -13.76 -6.61 22.04
C ILE A 60 -14.06 -5.22 22.59
N TYR A 61 -14.69 -4.38 21.76
CA TYR A 61 -15.19 -3.07 22.14
C TYR A 61 -16.71 -3.15 22.21
N GLU A 62 -17.32 -2.62 23.27
CA GLU A 62 -18.76 -2.48 23.29
C GLU A 62 -19.20 -1.41 22.26
N LYS A 63 -20.22 -1.74 21.45
CA LYS A 63 -20.76 -0.82 20.44
C LYS A 63 -21.15 0.51 21.08
N ALA A 64 -20.72 1.62 20.48
CA ALA A 64 -21.18 2.95 20.84
C ALA A 64 -22.72 3.00 20.82
N GLY A 65 -23.35 3.38 21.95
CA GLY A 65 -24.80 3.51 22.10
C GLY A 65 -25.50 2.51 23.03
N THR A 66 -24.81 1.53 23.63
CA THR A 66 -25.35 0.70 24.73
C THR A 66 -25.29 1.42 26.09
N GLU A 67 -26.08 1.00 27.08
CA GLU A 67 -26.00 1.57 28.44
C GLU A 67 -24.61 1.44 29.09
N ALA A 68 -23.89 0.35 28.78
CA ALA A 68 -22.51 0.11 29.20
C ALA A 68 -21.46 0.86 28.33
N SER A 69 -21.78 1.25 27.08
CA SER A 69 -20.94 2.15 26.25
C SER A 69 -20.84 3.60 26.76
N ARG A 70 -21.60 3.94 27.81
CA ARG A 70 -21.42 5.19 28.57
C ARG A 70 -20.19 5.13 29.48
N GLU A 71 -19.72 3.94 29.83
CA GLU A 71 -18.50 3.78 30.61
C GLU A 71 -17.27 4.01 29.74
N LYS A 72 -16.33 4.79 30.25
CA LYS A 72 -15.04 5.03 29.61
C LYS A 72 -14.27 3.72 29.52
N TYR A 73 -13.67 3.45 28.36
CA TYR A 73 -12.71 2.37 28.18
C TYR A 73 -11.36 2.89 27.72
N GLY A 74 -10.29 2.18 28.08
CA GLY A 74 -8.92 2.60 27.81
C GLY A 74 -8.04 2.41 29.03
N GLY A 75 -7.15 3.34 29.31
CA GLY A 75 -6.29 3.27 30.47
C GLY A 75 -5.02 4.09 30.34
N THR A 76 -3.97 3.64 31.04
CA THR A 76 -2.72 4.39 31.16
C THR A 76 -1.51 3.46 31.08
N ILE A 77 -0.51 3.86 30.31
CA ILE A 77 0.80 3.18 30.25
C ILE A 77 1.87 4.15 30.75
N TRP A 78 2.68 3.67 31.70
CA TRP A 78 3.90 4.33 32.15
C TRP A 78 5.10 3.69 31.47
N PHE A 79 5.94 4.50 30.87
CA PHE A 79 7.11 4.03 30.14
C PHE A 79 8.27 5.02 30.18
N GLN A 80 9.48 4.52 29.99
CA GLN A 80 10.69 5.32 29.85
C GLN A 80 11.14 5.35 28.39
N HIS A 81 11.53 6.55 27.93
CA HIS A 81 12.16 6.76 26.63
C HIS A 81 13.30 7.79 26.76
N ASN A 82 14.49 7.46 26.24
CA ASN A 82 15.69 8.31 26.32
C ASN A 82 16.00 8.85 27.72
N GLY A 83 15.84 7.99 28.74
CA GLY A 83 16.08 8.34 30.14
C GLY A 83 15.02 9.23 30.79
N LYS A 84 13.95 9.57 30.06
CA LYS A 84 12.81 10.33 30.59
C LYS A 84 11.58 9.46 30.80
N ASP A 85 10.81 9.80 31.82
CA ASP A 85 9.61 9.09 32.20
C ASP A 85 8.35 9.75 31.62
N TYR A 86 7.50 8.91 31.04
CA TYR A 86 6.30 9.31 30.34
C TYR A 86 5.09 8.51 30.82
N ARG A 87 3.94 9.16 30.78
CA ARG A 87 2.64 8.58 31.05
C ARG A 87 1.72 8.86 29.85
N LEU A 88 1.27 7.81 29.18
CA LEU A 88 0.30 7.88 28.09
C LEU A 88 -1.05 7.42 28.60
N THR A 89 -2.02 8.32 28.63
CA THR A 89 -3.42 8.04 28.96
C THR A 89 -4.25 8.15 27.69
N ARG A 90 -4.98 7.08 27.37
CA ARG A 90 -5.93 7.08 26.26
C ARG A 90 -7.26 6.53 26.76
N GLU A 91 -8.32 7.30 26.56
CA GLU A 91 -9.68 6.92 26.94
C GLU A 91 -10.61 7.18 25.76
N THR A 92 -11.57 6.29 25.56
CA THR A 92 -12.62 6.41 24.54
C THR A 92 -13.96 6.05 25.16
N GLY A 93 -15.03 6.70 24.71
CA GLY A 93 -16.40 6.48 25.18
C GLY A 93 -17.37 7.45 24.51
N ALA A 94 -18.65 7.40 24.87
CA ALA A 94 -19.67 8.28 24.30
C ALA A 94 -19.33 9.77 24.53
N GLY A 95 -18.88 10.46 23.46
CA GLY A 95 -18.45 11.87 23.51
C GLY A 95 -17.10 12.11 24.20
N ILE A 96 -16.33 11.04 24.47
CA ILE A 96 -15.06 11.08 25.17
C ILE A 96 -14.00 10.50 24.24
N HIS A 97 -13.07 11.35 23.82
CA HIS A 97 -11.86 10.96 23.13
C HIS A 97 -10.72 11.72 23.80
N ASN A 98 -9.87 11.01 24.53
CA ASN A 98 -8.72 11.58 25.19
C ASN A 98 -7.47 10.80 24.82
N CYS A 99 -6.40 11.52 24.49
CA CYS A 99 -5.06 10.99 24.31
C CYS A 99 -4.08 12.00 24.87
N GLU A 100 -3.71 11.80 26.13
CA GLU A 100 -2.78 12.64 26.86
C GLU A 100 -1.45 11.91 26.99
N LEU A 101 -0.39 12.54 26.50
CA LEU A 101 0.98 12.11 26.78
C LEU A 101 1.61 13.15 27.72
N PHE A 102 2.00 12.70 28.89
CA PHE A 102 2.57 13.52 29.96
C PHE A 102 4.02 13.12 30.21
N CYS A 103 4.93 14.09 30.25
CA CYS A 103 6.32 13.88 30.63
C CYS A 103 6.46 14.12 32.14
N GLU A 104 6.74 13.07 32.93
CA GLU A 104 6.79 13.16 34.39
C GLU A 104 7.97 14.02 34.88
N ASP A 105 9.07 14.03 34.14
CA ASP A 105 10.26 14.81 34.50
C ASP A 105 10.06 16.32 34.30
N THR A 106 9.45 16.72 33.17
CA THR A 106 9.20 18.14 32.87
C THR A 106 7.87 18.64 33.38
N ARG A 107 6.97 17.72 33.77
CA ARG A 107 5.57 17.98 34.16
C ARG A 107 4.75 18.65 33.06
N GLU A 108 5.08 18.37 31.81
CA GLU A 108 4.42 18.95 30.64
C GLU A 108 3.49 17.95 29.97
N ILE A 109 2.33 18.44 29.54
CA ILE A 109 1.42 17.71 28.67
C ILE A 109 1.87 17.93 27.22
N LEU A 110 2.37 16.86 26.61
CA LEU A 110 2.74 16.78 25.20
C LEU A 110 1.54 16.20 24.46
N ASN A 111 0.66 17.04 23.90
CA ASN A 111 -0.60 16.60 23.29
C ASN A 111 -0.41 15.37 22.36
N GLY A 112 -1.00 14.22 22.74
CA GLY A 112 -0.66 12.91 22.20
C GLY A 112 -1.12 12.66 20.77
N GLU A 113 -2.09 13.43 20.27
CA GLU A 113 -2.65 13.32 18.91
C GLU A 113 -1.95 14.21 17.88
N ASN A 114 -1.13 15.17 18.33
CA ASN A 114 -0.48 16.17 17.46
C ASN A 114 0.96 15.79 17.07
N GLY A 115 1.23 14.51 16.79
CA GLY A 115 2.57 14.09 16.37
C GLY A 115 3.59 13.98 17.51
N ALA A 116 3.21 14.26 18.76
CA ALA A 116 4.13 14.20 19.91
C ALA A 116 4.47 12.75 20.27
N LEU A 117 3.46 11.87 20.25
CA LEU A 117 3.64 10.45 20.50
C LEU A 117 4.47 9.81 19.39
N GLU A 118 4.20 10.13 18.12
CA GLU A 118 4.94 9.66 16.95
C GLU A 118 6.42 10.07 17.00
N ARG A 119 6.72 11.27 17.52
CA ARG A 119 8.10 11.74 17.75
C ARG A 119 8.80 10.95 18.85
N ILE A 120 8.13 10.64 19.96
CA ILE A 120 8.69 9.79 21.03
C ILE A 120 8.89 8.36 20.53
N LEU A 121 7.97 7.85 19.73
CA LEU A 121 8.11 6.56 19.07
C LEU A 121 9.22 6.57 18.00
N GLY A 122 9.70 7.74 17.57
CA GLY A 122 10.81 7.87 16.63
C GLY A 122 10.47 7.38 15.23
N GLY A 123 9.21 7.52 14.80
CA GLY A 123 8.73 7.00 13.51
C GLY A 123 8.49 5.49 13.51
N PHE A 124 8.45 4.86 14.67
CA PHE A 124 8.07 3.45 14.82
C PHE A 124 6.60 3.27 14.49
N SER A 125 6.29 2.59 13.38
CA SER A 125 4.90 2.37 12.94
C SER A 125 4.22 1.21 13.68
N GLU A 126 2.90 1.13 13.49
CA GLU A 126 2.09 0.00 13.95
C GLU A 126 2.58 -1.34 13.37
N ASN A 127 2.98 -1.37 12.10
CA ASN A 127 3.51 -2.59 11.46
C ASN A 127 4.85 -3.01 12.06
N LEU A 128 5.70 -2.06 12.42
CA LEU A 128 6.95 -2.35 13.12
C LEU A 128 6.70 -2.93 14.50
N PHE A 129 5.67 -2.43 15.19
CA PHE A 129 5.24 -2.94 16.49
C PHE A 129 4.79 -4.39 16.40
N ASP A 130 3.89 -4.70 15.46
CA ASP A 130 3.35 -6.05 15.24
C ASP A 130 4.43 -7.08 14.86
N ASN A 131 5.47 -6.64 14.15
CA ASN A 131 6.51 -7.55 13.68
C ASN A 131 7.68 -7.69 14.66
N THR A 132 7.96 -6.68 15.49
CA THR A 132 9.20 -6.61 16.30
C THR A 132 8.98 -6.68 17.80
N VAL A 133 7.91 -6.02 18.30
CA VAL A 133 7.66 -5.88 19.75
C VAL A 133 6.67 -6.93 20.22
N MET A 134 5.69 -7.25 19.38
CA MET A 134 4.60 -8.16 19.72
C MET A 134 4.72 -9.47 18.95
N VAL A 135 5.17 -10.53 19.64
CA VAL A 135 5.13 -11.89 19.08
C VAL A 135 3.91 -12.60 19.64
N GLU A 136 2.82 -12.57 18.87
CA GLU A 136 1.62 -13.37 19.16
C GLU A 136 1.94 -14.88 19.18
N SER A 137 1.03 -15.65 19.80
CA SER A 137 1.07 -17.11 19.75
C SER A 137 1.15 -17.58 18.29
N LEU A 138 2.16 -18.39 17.97
CA LEU A 138 2.35 -18.87 16.60
C LEU A 138 1.19 -19.82 16.26
N SER A 139 0.54 -19.56 15.13
CA SER A 139 -0.69 -20.25 14.72
C SER A 139 -0.46 -21.66 14.13
N GLY A 140 0.81 -22.00 13.88
CA GLY A 140 1.20 -23.25 13.21
C GLY A 140 0.93 -24.49 14.06
N SER A 141 0.27 -25.48 13.47
CA SER A 141 0.00 -26.79 14.09
C SER A 141 1.25 -27.67 14.20
N SER A 142 2.32 -27.31 13.48
CA SER A 142 3.60 -28.00 13.48
C SER A 142 4.79 -27.04 13.62
N SER A 143 5.92 -27.54 14.12
CA SER A 143 7.16 -26.76 14.27
C SER A 143 7.64 -26.13 12.95
N ARG A 144 7.36 -26.78 11.81
CA ARG A 144 7.71 -26.27 10.48
C ARG A 144 6.85 -25.08 10.08
N GLU A 145 5.55 -25.13 10.39
CA GLU A 145 4.63 -24.01 10.13
C GLU A 145 4.98 -22.81 11.00
N MET A 146 5.23 -23.04 12.30
CA MET A 146 5.71 -22.01 13.22
C MET A 146 7.02 -21.37 12.75
N ALA A 147 8.00 -22.17 12.32
CA ALA A 147 9.25 -21.66 11.78
C ALA A 147 9.05 -20.82 10.51
N LYS A 148 8.12 -21.22 9.64
CA LYS A 148 7.80 -20.47 8.42
C LYS A 148 7.10 -19.15 8.72
N GLU A 149 6.18 -19.13 9.69
CA GLU A 149 5.52 -17.92 10.17
C GLU A 149 6.55 -16.92 10.71
N LEU A 150 7.47 -17.41 11.55
CA LEU A 150 8.54 -16.59 12.12
C LEU A 150 9.51 -16.08 11.04
N GLN A 151 9.87 -16.92 10.06
CA GLN A 151 10.66 -16.51 8.90
C GLN A 151 9.97 -15.41 8.08
N ASN A 152 8.65 -15.48 7.89
CA ASN A 152 7.91 -14.46 7.17
C ASN A 152 7.94 -13.11 7.93
N LYS A 153 7.69 -13.12 9.25
CA LYS A 153 7.78 -11.91 10.09
C LYS A 153 9.18 -11.26 10.01
N LEU A 154 10.24 -12.07 10.11
CA LEU A 154 11.63 -11.59 9.97
C LEU A 154 11.96 -11.09 8.55
N ALA A 155 11.45 -11.75 7.51
CA ALA A 155 11.69 -11.34 6.13
C ALA A 155 11.11 -9.95 5.84
N VAL A 156 9.92 -9.67 6.36
CA VAL A 156 9.26 -8.35 6.25
C VAL A 156 10.10 -7.25 6.92
N LEU A 157 10.60 -7.52 8.13
CA LEU A 157 11.50 -6.59 8.85
C LEU A 157 12.80 -6.32 8.08
N SER A 158 13.46 -7.38 7.60
CA SER A 158 14.78 -7.27 6.96
C SER A 158 14.77 -6.47 5.65
N LYS A 159 13.63 -6.44 4.94
CA LYS A 159 13.54 -5.88 3.59
C LYS A 159 13.01 -4.46 3.59
N SER A 160 11.97 -4.18 4.36
CA SER A 160 11.20 -2.94 4.19
C SER A 160 11.41 -1.93 5.31
N GLY A 161 12.10 -2.32 6.39
CA GLY A 161 12.22 -1.53 7.61
C GLY A 161 10.87 -1.44 8.34
N ASP A 162 9.83 -0.92 7.67
CA ASP A 162 8.52 -0.62 8.24
C ASP A 162 7.40 -1.63 7.88
N GLY A 163 7.73 -2.68 7.12
CA GLY A 163 6.79 -3.74 6.70
C GLY A 163 5.64 -3.32 5.77
N LEU A 164 5.46 -2.04 5.49
CA LEU A 164 4.37 -1.48 4.67
C LEU A 164 4.38 -1.92 3.20
N VAL A 165 5.53 -2.32 2.67
CA VAL A 165 5.69 -2.68 1.25
C VAL A 165 6.31 -4.05 1.14
N ASP A 166 5.61 -5.00 0.53
CA ASP A 166 6.24 -6.24 0.07
C ASP A 166 7.12 -5.92 -1.14
N LEU A 167 8.40 -5.68 -0.88
CA LEU A 167 9.38 -5.35 -1.92
C LEU A 167 9.50 -6.46 -2.96
N GLY A 168 9.31 -7.74 -2.57
CA GLY A 168 9.37 -8.86 -3.49
C GLY A 168 8.21 -8.85 -4.49
N ARG A 169 6.98 -8.67 -4.00
CA ARG A 169 5.79 -8.56 -4.85
C ARG A 169 5.82 -7.29 -5.71
N THR A 170 6.24 -6.17 -5.13
CA THR A 170 6.40 -4.90 -5.86
C THR A 170 7.41 -5.03 -7.00
N GLU A 171 8.56 -5.64 -6.75
CA GLU A 171 9.57 -5.89 -7.78
C GLU A 171 9.05 -6.77 -8.92
N GLN A 172 8.29 -7.83 -8.59
CA GLN A 172 7.66 -8.68 -9.60
C GLN A 172 6.63 -7.92 -10.45
N MET A 173 5.80 -7.08 -9.81
CA MET A 173 4.84 -6.24 -10.54
C MET A 173 5.55 -5.25 -11.47
N LEU A 174 6.61 -4.59 -11.00
CA LEU A 174 7.41 -3.68 -11.81
C LEU A 174 8.07 -4.39 -13.01
N LYS A 175 8.58 -5.62 -12.81
CA LYS A 175 9.12 -6.47 -13.88
C LYS A 175 8.05 -6.82 -14.92
N MET A 176 6.86 -7.20 -14.47
CA MET A 176 5.71 -7.50 -15.34
C MET A 176 5.27 -6.28 -16.15
N TRP A 177 5.12 -5.11 -15.52
CA TRP A 177 4.75 -3.86 -16.19
C TRP A 177 5.80 -3.44 -17.21
N ARG A 178 7.09 -3.53 -16.86
CA ARG A 178 8.19 -3.26 -17.79
C ARG A 178 8.10 -4.16 -19.03
N LYS A 179 7.87 -5.47 -18.84
CA LYS A 179 7.72 -6.43 -19.95
C LYS A 179 6.50 -6.12 -20.81
N GLY A 180 5.36 -5.80 -20.18
CA GLY A 180 4.13 -5.39 -20.87
C GLY A 180 4.31 -4.15 -21.72
N TYR A 181 4.92 -3.11 -21.16
CA TYR A 181 5.22 -1.85 -21.85
C TYR A 181 6.14 -2.06 -23.06
N LEU A 182 7.24 -2.82 -22.89
CA LEU A 182 8.15 -3.13 -24.00
C LEU A 182 7.43 -3.89 -25.13
N THR A 183 6.57 -4.84 -24.77
CA THR A 183 5.77 -5.60 -25.74
C THR A 183 4.80 -4.70 -26.50
N GLN A 184 4.13 -3.76 -25.82
CA GLN A 184 3.25 -2.79 -26.50
C GLN A 184 4.01 -1.85 -27.41
N LYS A 185 5.17 -1.35 -26.97
CA LYS A 185 6.05 -0.48 -27.78
C LYS A 185 6.54 -1.19 -29.05
N GLU A 186 6.96 -2.45 -28.93
CA GLU A 186 7.33 -3.32 -30.06
C GLU A 186 6.16 -3.52 -31.04
N ARG A 187 4.96 -3.85 -30.53
CA ARG A 187 3.76 -4.02 -31.36
C ARG A 187 3.38 -2.73 -32.09
N GLY A 188 3.44 -1.59 -31.40
CA GLY A 188 3.19 -0.27 -31.99
C GLY A 188 4.17 0.03 -33.14
N ARG A 189 5.48 -0.21 -32.93
CA ARG A 189 6.49 -0.07 -33.99
C ARG A 189 6.19 -0.95 -35.20
N LYS A 190 5.86 -2.22 -34.99
CA LYS A 190 5.51 -3.14 -36.09
C LYS A 190 4.23 -2.74 -36.82
N ALA A 191 3.23 -2.20 -36.12
CA ALA A 191 2.00 -1.71 -36.74
C ALA A 191 2.28 -0.48 -37.64
N VAL A 192 3.08 0.47 -37.15
CA VAL A 192 3.50 1.63 -37.94
C VAL A 192 4.30 1.20 -39.17
N GLN A 193 5.24 0.26 -39.01
CA GLN A 193 6.03 -0.28 -40.12
C GLN A 193 5.14 -0.88 -41.21
N ARG A 194 4.15 -1.70 -40.83
CA ARG A 194 3.20 -2.32 -41.78
C ARG A 194 2.33 -1.29 -42.51
N GLU A 195 1.90 -0.23 -41.82
CA GLU A 195 1.15 0.85 -42.47
C GLU A 195 2.03 1.64 -43.44
N GLN A 196 3.30 1.88 -43.09
CA GLN A 196 4.26 2.49 -44.02
C GLN A 196 4.49 1.61 -45.26
N GLU A 197 4.66 0.30 -45.09
CA GLU A 197 4.80 -0.66 -46.20
C GLU A 197 3.57 -0.61 -47.13
N LYS A 198 2.35 -0.71 -46.59
CA LYS A 198 1.10 -0.59 -47.39
C LYS A 198 0.98 0.74 -48.12
N LEU A 199 1.38 1.85 -47.49
CA LEU A 199 1.37 3.17 -48.11
C LEU A 199 2.40 3.24 -49.26
N SER A 200 3.58 2.64 -49.07
CA SER A 200 4.61 2.57 -50.11
C SER A 200 4.16 1.75 -51.32
N GLU A 201 3.52 0.60 -51.10
CA GLU A 201 2.96 -0.24 -52.17
C GLU A 201 1.89 0.52 -52.98
N LYS A 202 1.00 1.26 -52.29
CA LYS A 202 -0.03 2.08 -52.95
C LYS A 202 0.57 3.24 -53.76
N LEU A 203 1.62 3.88 -53.24
CA LEU A 203 2.32 4.93 -53.97
C LEU A 203 2.95 4.37 -55.24
N GLU A 204 3.59 3.22 -55.15
CA GLU A 204 4.20 2.56 -56.31
C GLU A 204 3.14 2.16 -57.35
N SER A 205 2.00 1.62 -56.93
CA SER A 205 0.90 1.30 -57.85
C SER A 205 0.36 2.53 -58.57
N LEU A 206 0.12 3.63 -57.83
CA LEU A 206 -0.35 4.90 -58.41
C LEU A 206 0.66 5.50 -59.38
N GLN A 207 1.95 5.38 -59.09
CA GLN A 207 3.01 5.86 -59.96
C GLN A 207 3.06 5.07 -61.27
N ASN A 208 2.95 3.74 -61.20
CA ASN A 208 2.83 2.88 -62.38
C ASN A 208 1.59 3.22 -63.22
N ASP A 209 0.46 3.51 -62.57
CA ASP A 209 -0.77 3.93 -63.26
C ASP A 209 -0.61 5.28 -63.98
N LEU A 210 0.03 6.27 -63.33
CA LEU A 210 0.33 7.57 -63.92
C LEU A 210 1.24 7.44 -65.15
N ASP A 211 2.29 6.62 -65.08
CA ASP A 211 3.18 6.35 -66.21
C ASP A 211 2.45 5.63 -67.36
N GLY A 212 1.57 4.68 -67.01
CA GLY A 212 0.68 4.01 -67.96
C GLY A 212 -0.25 4.98 -68.69
N LEU A 213 -0.87 5.90 -67.96
CA LEU A 213 -1.73 6.96 -68.50
C LEU A 213 -0.93 7.95 -69.37
N GLY A 214 0.26 8.36 -68.93
CA GLY A 214 1.17 9.20 -69.72
C GLY A 214 1.53 8.57 -71.06
N THR A 215 1.84 7.27 -71.04
CA THR A 215 2.13 6.49 -72.26
C THR A 215 0.91 6.39 -73.18
N ARG A 216 -0.29 6.12 -72.63
CA ARG A 216 -1.55 6.12 -73.40
C ARG A 216 -1.83 7.48 -74.04
N ARG A 217 -1.67 8.57 -73.28
CA ARG A 217 -1.83 9.95 -73.76
C ARG A 217 -0.86 10.25 -74.90
N GLY A 218 0.42 9.89 -74.75
CA GLY A 218 1.43 10.04 -75.81
C GLY A 218 1.12 9.25 -77.08
N ARG A 219 0.59 8.02 -76.96
CA ARG A 219 0.11 7.23 -78.10
C ARG A 219 -1.08 7.89 -78.79
N TRP A 220 -2.02 8.44 -78.04
CA TRP A 220 -3.18 9.14 -78.58
C TRP A 220 -2.80 10.40 -79.36
N PHE A 221 -1.90 11.24 -78.82
CA PHE A 221 -1.39 12.42 -79.53
C PHE A 221 -0.69 12.05 -80.86
N ARG A 222 0.12 10.98 -80.86
CA ARG A 222 0.76 10.48 -82.09
C ARG A 222 -0.26 10.00 -83.13
N ARG A 223 -1.31 9.29 -82.71
CA ARG A 223 -2.40 8.86 -83.61
C ARG A 223 -3.16 10.05 -84.18
N ARG A 224 -3.46 11.07 -83.35
CA ARG A 224 -4.15 12.29 -83.77
C ARG A 224 -3.33 13.12 -84.77
N GLN A 225 -2.03 13.30 -84.53
CA GLN A 225 -1.13 13.96 -85.49
C GLN A 225 -1.03 13.22 -86.84
N LYS A 226 -0.96 11.88 -86.83
CA LYS A 226 -0.99 11.07 -88.05
C LYS A 226 -2.30 11.26 -88.82
N SER A 227 -3.44 11.30 -88.12
CA SER A 227 -4.76 11.51 -88.73
C SER A 227 -4.89 12.91 -89.37
N ILE A 228 -4.44 13.97 -88.68
CA ILE A 228 -4.43 15.34 -89.20
C ILE A 228 -3.53 15.46 -90.44
N ARG A 229 -2.34 14.84 -90.42
CA ARG A 229 -1.44 14.79 -91.61
C ARG A 229 -2.06 14.07 -92.81
N GLN A 230 -2.89 13.05 -92.58
CA GLN A 230 -3.59 12.34 -93.66
C GLN A 230 -4.77 13.15 -94.22
N GLN A 231 -5.46 13.94 -93.38
CA GLN A 231 -6.53 14.83 -93.84
C GLN A 231 -6.00 16.07 -94.59
N GLY A 232 -4.84 16.61 -94.20
CA GLY A 232 -4.18 17.72 -94.92
C GLY A 232 -3.69 17.36 -96.32
N LYS A 233 -3.45 16.08 -96.61
CA LYS A 233 -3.09 15.59 -97.96
C LYS A 233 -4.29 15.37 -98.90
N LYS A 234 -5.53 15.54 -98.42
CA LYS A 234 -6.78 15.27 -99.18
C LYS A 234 -7.58 16.52 -99.56
N LYS A 235 -7.05 17.74 -99.39
CA LYS A 235 -7.66 18.95 -99.97
C LYS A 235 -6.96 19.31 -101.28
N PRO A 236 -7.62 19.19 -102.45
CA PRO A 236 -7.08 19.68 -103.71
C PRO A 236 -7.28 21.20 -103.83
N LEU A 237 -6.34 21.86 -104.52
CA LEU A 237 -6.62 23.00 -105.40
C LEU A 237 -6.84 22.42 -106.80
#